data_AF-A0AA36L272-F1
#
_entry.id   AF-A0AA36L272-F1
#
_cell.length_a   1.000
_cell.length_b   1.000
_cell.length_c   1.000
_cell.angle_alpha   90.00
_cell.angle_beta   90.00
_cell.angle_gamma   90.00
#
_symmetry.space_group_name_H-M   'P 1'
#
loop_
_entity.id
_entity.type
_entity.pdbx_description
1 polymer ?
#
loop_
_entity_poly.entity_id
_entity_poly.type
_entity_poly.pdbx_seq_one_letter_code
_entity_poly.pdbx_strand_id
1 'polypeptide(L)'
;MTGSQVIDAEEDRHKLVVEYKDALQPADFYHNFKQLGIRSVQLIPHLEFDDRGDLTAASVTAELWGKFLIALFECWVRADISRISIELFDTTLQKWCGSEKSQPRRDCQACDWHRLCPHAREDKPDNVLCAGYQAFYSYSAPHMRVMRDLIKQHRSPMELMTMLR
;
A
#
# COMPACT_ATOMS: atom_id res chain seq x y z
N MET A 1 11.00 39.47 5.95
CA MET A 1 10.95 38.17 6.63
C MET A 1 10.29 37.19 5.68
N THR A 2 11.08 36.35 5.05
CA THR A 2 10.72 35.35 4.04
C THR A 2 10.44 34.00 4.71
N GLY A 3 9.54 33.21 4.11
CA GLY A 3 9.21 31.84 4.50
C GLY A 3 7.81 31.74 5.12
N SER A 4 6.84 30.99 4.61
CA SER A 4 6.86 29.87 3.67
C SER A 4 5.74 30.03 2.65
N GLN A 5 6.06 29.84 1.37
CA GLN A 5 5.06 29.39 0.42
C GLN A 5 4.72 27.95 0.79
N VAL A 6 3.50 27.72 1.27
CA VAL A 6 2.90 26.39 1.26
C VAL A 6 2.47 26.16 -0.20
N ILE A 7 3.40 25.64 -0.98
CA ILE A 7 3.12 25.01 -2.26
C ILE A 7 2.99 23.52 -2.00
N ASP A 8 1.85 23.09 -1.47
CA ASP A 8 1.45 21.70 -1.68
C ASP A 8 0.53 21.72 -2.90
N ALA A 9 1.18 21.75 -4.07
CA ALA A 9 0.56 21.27 -5.28
C ALA A 9 0.03 19.87 -4.96
N GLU A 10 -1.24 19.62 -5.20
CA GLU A 10 -1.72 18.25 -5.37
C GLU A 10 -0.88 17.65 -6.50
N GLU A 11 0.21 16.99 -6.13
CA GLU A 11 1.04 16.21 -7.03
C GLU A 11 0.08 15.19 -7.65
N ASP A 12 -0.23 15.33 -8.94
CA ASP A 12 -1.16 14.46 -9.67
C ASP A 12 -0.84 13.00 -9.32
N ARG A 13 -1.66 12.40 -8.45
CA ARG A 13 -1.41 11.06 -7.97
C ARG A 13 -1.68 10.11 -9.12
N HIS A 14 -0.65 9.43 -9.59
CA HIS A 14 -0.77 8.57 -10.74
C HIS A 14 -1.47 7.29 -10.34
N LYS A 15 -2.65 7.07 -10.92
CA LYS A 15 -3.44 5.85 -10.76
C LYS A 15 -2.92 4.79 -11.72
N LEU A 16 -2.22 3.80 -11.19
CA LEU A 16 -1.66 2.70 -11.98
C LEU A 16 -2.52 1.47 -11.80
N VAL A 17 -3.16 1.04 -12.89
CA VAL A 17 -3.88 -0.23 -12.93
C VAL A 17 -2.85 -1.35 -12.97
N VAL A 18 -3.02 -2.35 -12.10
CA VAL A 18 -2.16 -3.53 -12.03
C VAL A 18 -2.93 -4.70 -12.61
N GLU A 19 -2.56 -5.09 -13.83
CA GLU A 19 -3.10 -6.28 -14.47
C GLU A 19 -2.41 -7.55 -13.96
N TYR A 20 -2.97 -8.72 -14.31
CA TYR A 20 -2.39 -10.02 -13.95
C TYR A 20 -0.91 -10.14 -14.37
N LYS A 21 -0.57 -9.69 -15.59
CA LYS A 21 0.81 -9.73 -16.12
C LYS A 21 1.77 -8.84 -15.33
N ASP A 22 1.30 -7.67 -14.89
CA ASP A 22 2.09 -6.72 -14.12
C ASP A 22 2.38 -7.29 -12.72
N ALA A 23 1.37 -7.95 -12.14
CA ALA A 23 1.48 -8.58 -10.84
C ALA A 23 2.46 -9.77 -10.81
N LEU A 24 2.73 -10.40 -11.97
CA LEU A 24 3.76 -11.42 -12.13
C LEU A 24 5.19 -10.83 -12.19
N GLN A 25 5.33 -9.53 -12.45
CA GLN A 25 6.63 -8.85 -12.63
C GLN A 25 6.72 -7.58 -11.76
N PRO A 26 6.61 -7.70 -10.42
CA PRO A 26 6.55 -6.54 -9.52
C PRO A 26 7.78 -5.63 -9.58
N ALA A 27 8.97 -6.20 -9.78
CA ALA A 27 10.22 -5.44 -9.86
C ALA A 27 10.27 -4.56 -11.12
N ASP A 28 9.85 -5.11 -12.27
CA ASP A 28 9.78 -4.36 -13.53
C ASP A 28 8.70 -3.30 -13.45
N PHE A 29 7.53 -3.63 -12.90
CA PHE A 29 6.46 -2.66 -12.66
C PHE A 29 6.95 -1.46 -11.81
N TYR A 30 7.64 -1.75 -10.70
CA TYR A 30 8.22 -0.73 -9.83
C TYR A 30 9.26 0.13 -10.57
N HIS A 31 10.17 -0.53 -11.29
CA HIS A 31 11.23 0.12 -12.03
C HIS A 31 10.69 1.05 -13.11
N ASN A 32 9.66 0.62 -13.85
CA ASN A 32 9.06 1.36 -14.95
C ASN A 32 8.51 2.71 -14.49
N PHE A 33 7.61 2.75 -13.49
CA PHE A 33 7.07 4.04 -13.04
C PHE A 33 8.16 4.90 -12.40
N LYS A 34 9.15 4.28 -11.73
CA LYS A 34 10.28 5.00 -11.16
C LYS A 34 11.14 5.68 -12.22
N GLN A 35 11.42 5.01 -13.34
CA GLN A 35 12.16 5.55 -14.49
C GLN A 35 11.40 6.65 -15.21
N LEU A 36 10.07 6.55 -15.29
CA LEU A 36 9.19 7.59 -15.81
C LEU A 36 9.15 8.85 -14.93
N GLY A 37 9.84 8.86 -13.79
CA GLY A 37 9.86 9.99 -12.87
C GLY A 37 8.61 10.10 -12.00
N ILE A 38 7.73 9.09 -12.01
CA ILE A 38 6.53 9.06 -11.18
C ILE A 38 6.96 8.84 -9.72
N ARG A 39 6.50 9.73 -8.84
CA ARG A 39 6.82 9.72 -7.40
C ARG A 39 5.59 9.61 -6.49
N SER A 40 4.39 9.84 -7.00
CA SER A 40 3.12 9.74 -6.25
C SER A 40 2.20 8.74 -6.94
N VAL A 41 1.97 7.58 -6.32
CA VAL A 41 1.32 6.42 -6.94
C VAL A 41 0.13 5.91 -6.11
N GLN A 42 -1.00 5.69 -6.78
CA GLN A 42 -2.11 4.87 -6.29
C GLN A 42 -2.20 3.59 -7.14
N LEU A 43 -2.14 2.43 -6.50
CA LEU A 43 -2.25 1.13 -7.17
C LEU A 43 -3.73 0.71 -7.22
N ILE A 44 -4.20 0.30 -8.40
CA ILE A 44 -5.57 -0.16 -8.62
C ILE A 44 -5.50 -1.58 -9.15
N PRO A 45 -5.89 -2.62 -8.39
CA PRO A 45 -5.90 -3.98 -8.92
C PRO A 45 -6.97 -4.10 -10.01
N HIS A 46 -6.62 -4.71 -11.14
CA HIS A 46 -7.59 -5.05 -12.17
C HIS A 46 -8.42 -6.26 -11.71
N LEU A 47 -9.74 -6.05 -11.60
CA LEU A 47 -10.73 -7.06 -11.27
C LEU A 47 -11.81 -7.03 -12.36
N GLU A 48 -12.12 -8.20 -12.89
CA GLU A 48 -13.16 -8.43 -13.88
C GLU A 48 -14.05 -9.57 -13.38
N PHE A 49 -15.36 -9.39 -13.50
CA PHE A 49 -16.37 -10.35 -13.07
C PHE A 49 -17.16 -10.82 -14.29
N ASP A 50 -17.46 -12.11 -14.35
CA ASP A 50 -18.35 -12.66 -15.36
C ASP A 50 -19.83 -12.33 -15.07
N ASP A 51 -20.73 -12.76 -15.96
CA ASP A 51 -22.17 -12.54 -15.81
C ASP A 51 -22.78 -13.17 -14.53
N ARG A 52 -22.05 -14.07 -13.86
CA ARG A 52 -22.46 -14.71 -12.60
C ARG A 52 -21.95 -13.95 -11.38
N GLY A 53 -21.07 -12.96 -11.57
CA GLY A 53 -20.39 -12.23 -10.51
C GLY A 53 -19.16 -12.96 -9.98
N ASP A 54 -18.66 -13.97 -10.68
CA ASP A 54 -17.43 -14.67 -10.33
C ASP A 54 -16.22 -13.97 -10.98
N LEU A 55 -15.06 -13.97 -10.32
CA LEU A 55 -13.84 -13.40 -10.90
C LEU A 55 -13.43 -14.15 -12.17
N THR A 56 -13.15 -13.42 -13.25
CA THR A 56 -12.57 -13.99 -14.46
C THR A 56 -11.09 -14.30 -14.29
N ALA A 57 -10.54 -15.11 -15.20
CA ALA A 57 -9.10 -15.39 -15.25
C ALA A 57 -8.23 -14.15 -15.57
N ALA A 58 -8.82 -13.04 -16.04
CA ALA A 58 -8.08 -11.79 -16.27
C ALA A 58 -7.84 -11.01 -14.96
N SER A 59 -8.57 -11.33 -13.89
CA SER A 59 -8.45 -10.68 -12.59
C SER A 59 -7.15 -11.03 -11.88
N VAL A 60 -6.61 -10.08 -11.13
CA VAL A 60 -5.56 -10.39 -10.15
C VAL A 60 -6.18 -11.21 -9.01
N THR A 61 -5.58 -12.36 -8.70
CA THR A 61 -6.01 -13.18 -7.57
C THR A 61 -5.52 -12.59 -6.25
N ALA A 62 -6.21 -12.89 -5.14
CA ALA A 62 -5.80 -12.44 -3.80
C ALA A 62 -4.35 -12.82 -3.47
N GLU A 63 -3.95 -14.05 -3.78
CA GLU A 63 -2.60 -14.55 -3.54
C GLU A 63 -1.56 -13.79 -4.37
N LEU A 64 -1.82 -13.62 -5.67
CA LEU A 64 -0.91 -12.90 -6.56
C LEU A 64 -0.78 -11.43 -6.14
N TRP A 65 -1.89 -10.80 -5.77
CA TRP A 65 -1.89 -9.44 -5.24
C TRP A 65 -1.02 -9.28 -3.99
N GLY A 66 -1.14 -10.22 -3.04
CA GLY A 66 -0.31 -10.22 -1.84
C GLY A 66 1.19 -10.33 -2.16
N LYS A 67 1.56 -11.25 -3.05
CA LYS A 67 2.95 -11.41 -3.52
C LYS A 67 3.46 -10.14 -4.22
N PHE A 68 2.65 -9.55 -5.10
CA PHE A 68 2.97 -8.30 -5.78
C PHE A 68 3.24 -7.17 -4.78
N LEU A 69 2.34 -6.93 -3.83
CA LEU A 69 2.48 -5.87 -2.83
C LEU A 69 3.73 -6.05 -1.95
N ILE A 70 4.02 -7.29 -1.55
CA ILE A 70 5.22 -7.61 -0.77
C ILE A 70 6.48 -7.28 -1.56
N ALA A 71 6.59 -7.76 -2.80
CA ALA A 71 7.75 -7.49 -3.64
C ALA A 71 7.91 -5.99 -3.95
N LEU A 72 6.80 -5.28 -4.20
CA LEU A 72 6.81 -3.83 -4.40
C LEU A 72 7.29 -3.08 -3.15
N PHE A 73 6.85 -3.55 -1.96
CA PHE A 73 7.28 -3.01 -0.68
C PHE A 73 8.77 -3.25 -0.43
N GLU A 74 9.30 -4.43 -0.77
CA GLU A 74 10.73 -4.73 -0.64
C GLU A 74 11.60 -3.80 -1.49
N CYS A 75 11.19 -3.51 -2.73
CA CYS A 75 11.89 -2.53 -3.57
C CYS A 75 11.87 -1.14 -2.92
N TRP A 76 10.68 -0.69 -2.49
CA TRP A 76 10.48 0.63 -1.92
C TRP A 76 11.21 0.84 -0.59
N VAL A 77 11.06 -0.09 0.35
CA VAL A 77 11.56 0.04 1.73
C VAL A 77 13.09 0.05 1.81
N ARG A 78 13.78 -0.43 0.77
CA ARG A 78 15.25 -0.47 0.71
C ARG A 78 15.86 0.78 0.07
N ALA A 79 15.10 1.54 -0.71
CA ALA A 79 15.68 2.54 -1.61
C ALA A 79 14.96 3.89 -1.66
N ASP A 80 13.66 3.93 -1.36
CA ASP A 80 12.81 5.05 -1.77
C ASP A 80 11.81 5.51 -0.69
N ILE A 81 12.02 5.14 0.58
CA ILE A 81 11.29 5.73 1.71
C ILE A 81 11.40 7.26 1.62
N SER A 82 10.27 7.97 1.70
CA SER A 82 10.17 9.44 1.56
C SER A 82 10.58 10.01 0.19
N ARG A 83 10.92 9.19 -0.81
CA ARG A 83 11.25 9.61 -2.19
C ARG A 83 10.16 9.27 -3.18
N ILE A 84 9.46 8.16 -2.94
CA ILE A 84 8.29 7.72 -3.70
C ILE A 84 7.17 7.46 -2.69
N SER A 85 6.05 8.14 -2.86
CA SER A 85 4.80 7.93 -2.15
C SER A 85 3.98 6.87 -2.87
N ILE A 86 3.67 5.78 -2.17
CA ILE A 86 2.71 4.76 -2.61
C ILE A 86 1.59 4.78 -1.60
N GLU A 87 0.38 5.17 -2.04
CA GLU A 87 -0.75 5.47 -1.16
C GLU A 87 -1.04 4.35 -0.15
N LEU A 88 -0.98 3.08 -0.58
CA LEU A 88 -1.20 1.96 0.32
C LEU A 88 -0.16 1.91 1.45
N PHE A 89 1.11 2.19 1.15
CA PHE A 89 2.19 2.13 2.15
C PHE A 89 2.09 3.31 3.11
N ASP A 90 1.84 4.51 2.58
CA ASP A 90 1.70 5.73 3.37
C ASP A 90 0.49 5.67 4.29
N THR A 91 -0.68 5.27 3.77
CA THR A 91 -1.89 5.10 4.59
C THR A 91 -1.72 3.99 5.63
N THR A 92 -1.01 2.90 5.30
CA THR A 92 -0.68 1.86 6.27
C THR A 92 0.19 2.43 7.39
N LEU A 93 1.27 3.15 7.07
CA LEU A 93 2.15 3.76 8.07
C LEU A 93 1.41 4.81 8.92
N GLN A 94 0.57 5.65 8.30
CA GLN A 94 -0.28 6.60 9.02
C GLN A 94 -1.20 5.88 10.01
N LYS A 95 -1.81 4.75 9.60
CA LYS A 95 -2.63 3.91 10.49
C LYS A 95 -1.82 3.21 11.56
N TRP A 96 -0.51 2.98 11.39
CA TRP A 96 0.37 2.53 12.47
C TRP A 96 0.68 3.64 13.48
N CYS A 97 0.82 4.89 13.02
CA CYS A 97 1.08 6.05 13.85
C CYS A 97 -0.16 6.54 14.61
N GLY A 98 -1.32 6.50 13.97
CA GLY A 98 -2.58 7.02 14.51
C GLY A 98 -3.34 6.04 15.41
N SER A 99 -4.55 6.44 15.79
CA SER A 99 -5.54 5.59 16.42
C SER A 99 -6.80 5.59 15.57
N GLU A 100 -7.21 4.44 15.06
CA GLU A 100 -8.51 4.28 14.41
C GLU A 100 -9.56 3.96 15.47
N LYS A 101 -10.66 4.72 15.48
CA LYS A 101 -11.72 4.61 16.50
C LYS A 101 -13.04 4.11 15.93
N SER A 102 -13.17 4.07 14.61
CA SER A 102 -14.40 3.65 13.93
C SER A 102 -14.49 2.13 13.92
N GLN A 103 -15.67 1.59 14.22
CA GLN A 103 -15.92 0.15 14.22
C GLN A 103 -15.80 -0.42 12.80
N PRO A 104 -15.16 -1.59 12.63
CA PRO A 104 -15.17 -2.28 11.35
C PRO A 104 -16.54 -2.92 11.09
N ARG A 105 -16.80 -3.26 9.82
CA ARG A 105 -17.92 -4.14 9.43
C ARG A 105 -17.85 -5.47 10.17
N ARG A 106 -19.03 -6.11 10.33
CA ARG A 106 -19.19 -7.38 11.05
C ARG A 106 -18.19 -8.45 10.58
N ASP A 107 -18.04 -8.62 9.28
CA ASP A 107 -17.16 -9.65 8.69
C ASP A 107 -15.67 -9.39 8.92
N CYS A 108 -15.31 -8.17 9.31
CA CYS A 108 -13.94 -7.78 9.64
C CYS A 108 -13.68 -7.70 11.15
N GLN A 109 -14.68 -7.91 12.02
CA GLN A 109 -14.50 -7.78 13.48
C GLN A 109 -13.46 -8.75 14.04
N ALA A 110 -13.33 -9.94 13.46
CA ALA A 110 -12.36 -10.96 13.85
C ALA A 110 -11.04 -10.88 13.07
N CYS A 111 -10.89 -9.93 12.14
CA CYS A 111 -9.67 -9.81 11.33
C CYS A 111 -8.62 -8.99 12.06
N ASP A 112 -7.46 -9.58 12.39
CA ASP A 112 -6.37 -8.90 13.10
C ASP A 112 -5.90 -7.59 12.43
N TRP A 113 -6.11 -7.49 11.12
CA TRP A 113 -5.68 -6.36 10.29
C TRP A 113 -6.78 -5.35 9.98
N HIS A 114 -7.98 -5.48 10.56
CA HIS A 114 -9.14 -4.62 10.28
C HIS A 114 -8.85 -3.12 10.50
N ARG A 115 -7.90 -2.80 11.38
CA ARG A 115 -7.45 -1.43 11.62
C ARG A 115 -6.67 -0.87 10.43
N LEU A 116 -5.86 -1.68 9.75
CA LEU A 116 -5.01 -1.26 8.63
C LEU A 116 -5.78 -1.29 7.30
N CYS A 117 -6.70 -2.24 7.15
CA CYS A 117 -7.49 -2.43 5.94
C CYS A 117 -8.33 -1.19 5.57
N PRO A 118 -8.27 -0.67 4.33
CA PRO A 118 -9.17 0.39 3.87
C PRO A 118 -10.62 -0.11 3.77
N HIS A 119 -10.81 -1.32 3.26
CA HIS A 119 -12.12 -1.94 3.06
C HIS A 119 -12.84 -2.37 4.34
N ALA A 120 -12.21 -2.31 5.51
CA ALA A 120 -12.86 -2.74 6.75
C ALA A 120 -14.08 -1.86 7.14
N ARG A 121 -14.23 -0.69 6.51
CA ARG A 121 -15.27 0.32 6.80
C ARG A 121 -16.00 0.82 5.56
N GLU A 122 -15.63 0.34 4.38
CA GLU A 122 -16.33 0.69 3.15
C GLU A 122 -17.59 -0.17 3.01
N ASP A 123 -18.67 0.39 2.47
CA ASP A 123 -19.90 -0.36 2.22
C ASP A 123 -19.77 -1.33 1.03
N LYS A 124 -18.64 -1.30 0.29
CA LYS A 124 -18.40 -2.20 -0.85
C LYS A 124 -17.81 -3.54 -0.41
N PRO A 125 -18.38 -4.67 -0.86
CA PRO A 125 -18.03 -5.99 -0.38
C PRO A 125 -16.83 -6.61 -1.11
N ASP A 126 -15.83 -5.83 -1.55
CA ASP A 126 -14.64 -6.40 -2.19
C ASP A 126 -13.71 -7.02 -1.14
N ASN A 127 -14.15 -8.17 -0.62
CA ASN A 127 -13.36 -9.08 0.19
C ASN A 127 -12.46 -9.98 -0.66
N VAL A 128 -12.59 -9.92 -1.99
CA VAL A 128 -11.92 -10.81 -2.94
C VAL A 128 -10.39 -10.73 -2.87
N LEU A 129 -9.82 -9.59 -2.46
CA LEU A 129 -8.37 -9.41 -2.28
C LEU A 129 -7.93 -9.41 -0.81
N CYS A 130 -8.83 -9.71 0.13
CA CYS A 130 -8.57 -9.59 1.56
C CYS A 130 -7.34 -10.40 1.99
N ALA A 131 -7.21 -11.65 1.53
CA ALA A 131 -6.05 -12.50 1.84
C ALA A 131 -4.73 -11.88 1.36
N GLY A 132 -4.72 -11.20 0.21
CA GLY A 132 -3.55 -10.50 -0.31
C GLY A 132 -3.13 -9.32 0.56
N TYR A 133 -4.08 -8.49 0.96
CA TYR A 133 -3.80 -7.38 1.88
C TYR A 133 -3.33 -7.88 3.25
N GLN A 134 -3.95 -8.93 3.80
CA GLN A 134 -3.52 -9.53 5.07
C GLN A 134 -2.08 -10.04 5.00
N ALA A 135 -1.71 -10.72 3.90
CA ALA A 135 -0.33 -11.16 3.68
C ALA A 135 0.65 -9.97 3.67
N PHE A 136 0.32 -8.90 2.94
CA PHE A 136 1.11 -7.67 2.93
C PHE A 136 1.24 -7.03 4.32
N TYR A 137 0.15 -6.90 5.08
CA TYR A 137 0.18 -6.30 6.41
C TYR A 137 1.02 -7.13 7.38
N SER A 138 0.90 -8.45 7.34
CA SER A 138 1.72 -9.36 8.13
C SER A 138 3.20 -9.19 7.82
N TYR A 139 3.57 -9.20 6.53
CA TYR A 139 4.96 -9.06 6.09
C TYR A 139 5.56 -7.69 6.42
N SER A 140 4.82 -6.61 6.17
CA SER A 140 5.30 -5.23 6.37
C SER A 140 5.30 -4.80 7.84
N ALA A 141 4.56 -5.47 8.73
CA ALA A 141 4.41 -5.09 10.13
C ALA A 141 5.73 -4.78 10.88
N PRO A 142 6.79 -5.62 10.85
CA PRO A 142 8.05 -5.28 11.52
C PRO A 142 8.66 -3.96 11.02
N HIS A 143 8.69 -3.74 9.70
CA HIS A 143 9.19 -2.51 9.08
C HIS A 143 8.34 -1.28 9.47
N MET A 144 7.02 -1.43 9.41
CA MET A 144 6.08 -0.36 9.78
C MET A 144 6.18 0.03 11.25
N ARG A 145 6.42 -0.93 12.16
CA ARG A 145 6.65 -0.64 13.58
C ARG A 145 7.90 0.18 13.80
N VAL A 146 9.00 -0.14 13.13
CA VAL A 146 10.24 0.64 13.21
C VAL A 146 10.04 2.04 12.66
N MET A 147 9.44 2.20 11.47
CA MET A 147 9.13 3.52 10.91
C MET A 147 8.22 4.35 11.83
N ARG A 148 7.18 3.73 12.41
CA ARG A 148 6.33 4.38 13.41
C ARG A 148 7.13 4.87 14.61
N ASP A 149 8.03 4.05 15.14
CA ASP A 149 8.80 4.39 16.33
C ASP A 149 9.83 5.49 16.05
N LEU A 150 10.42 5.51 14.84
CA LEU A 150 11.23 6.64 14.36
C LEU A 150 10.39 7.92 14.31
N ILE A 151 9.21 7.89 13.69
CA ILE A 151 8.32 9.06 13.60
C ILE A 151 7.92 9.57 14.99
N LYS A 152 7.59 8.68 15.93
CA LYS A 152 7.29 9.05 17.32
C LYS A 152 8.45 9.71 18.05
N GLN A 153 9.69 9.42 17.64
CA GLN A 153 10.91 10.04 18.16
C GLN A 153 11.31 11.31 17.36
N HIS A 154 10.44 11.82 16.48
CA HIS A 154 10.75 12.92 15.57
C HIS A 154 11.95 12.65 14.65
N ARG A 155 12.19 11.37 14.35
CA ARG A 155 13.25 10.88 13.45
C ARG A 155 12.70 10.53 12.08
N SER A 156 13.58 10.49 11.09
CA SER A 156 13.16 10.19 9.72
C SER A 156 12.89 8.69 9.55
N PRO A 157 11.74 8.28 8.96
CA PRO A 157 11.49 6.87 8.67
C PRO A 157 12.50 6.29 7.66
N MET A 158 13.20 7.12 6.89
CA MET A 158 14.30 6.72 6.01
C MET A 158 15.45 6.03 6.75
N GLU A 159 15.59 6.27 8.05
CA GLU A 159 16.59 5.58 8.88
C GLU A 159 16.36 4.07 8.93
N LEU A 160 15.16 3.57 8.65
CA LEU A 160 14.95 2.13 8.44
C LEU A 160 15.81 1.60 7.28
N MET A 161 15.98 2.37 6.20
CA MET A 161 16.78 1.92 5.05
C MET A 161 18.24 1.66 5.42
N THR A 162 18.78 2.35 6.42
CA THR A 162 20.17 2.11 6.87
C THR A 162 20.29 0.87 7.73
N MET A 163 19.21 0.45 8.39
CA MET A 163 19.13 -0.77 9.22
C MET A 163 18.91 -2.04 8.40
N LEU A 164 18.42 -1.91 7.16
CA LEU A 164 18.14 -3.03 6.23
C LEU A 164 19.31 -3.36 5.29
N ARG A 165 20.43 -2.64 5.42
CA ARG A 165 21.65 -2.81 4.61
C ARG A 165 22.53 -3.93 5.14
#